data_AF-A0A2V5WBX4-F1
#
_entry.id   AF-A0A2V5WBX4-F1
#
_cell.length_a   1.000
_cell.length_b   1.000
_cell.length_c   1.000
_cell.angle_alpha   90.00
_cell.angle_beta   90.00
_cell.angle_gamma   90.00
#
_symmetry.space_group_name_H-M   'P 1'
#
loop_
_entity.id
_entity.type
_entity.pdbx_description
1 polymer ?
#
loop_
_entity_poly.entity_id
_entity_poly.type
_entity_poly.pdbx_seq_one_letter_code
_entity_poly.pdbx_strand_id
1 'polypeptide(L)'
;MIDTALELTTRNLDYKYGSADPSSGGMDCSGFVFYVLNQAGVRDVPRDSSQQYVWLRKAGSFRAVNSRHDDTFELDELVPGDLLFWTGTYGIERDPPITHAMIYLGREKGTNQRIMVGASDGRTYKGESRYGVSVFDFKVARTAKTDEGRLTPTFIGYGRIPGM
;
A
#
# COMPACT_ATOMS: atom_id res chain seq x y z
N MET A 1 1.23 15.17 3.37
CA MET A 1 0.88 13.79 2.99
C MET A 1 1.38 12.78 4.01
N ILE A 2 2.70 12.60 4.18
CA ILE A 2 3.26 11.62 5.12
C ILE A 2 2.84 11.90 6.57
N ASP A 3 2.86 13.15 7.01
CA ASP A 3 2.43 13.50 8.37
C ASP A 3 0.97 13.12 8.64
N THR A 4 0.08 13.37 7.68
CA THR A 4 -1.33 12.94 7.72
C THR A 4 -1.44 11.42 7.81
N ALA A 5 -0.66 10.69 7.00
CA ALA A 5 -0.65 9.24 6.99
C ALA A 5 -0.21 8.67 8.35
N LEU A 6 0.83 9.24 8.95
CA LEU A 6 1.35 8.84 10.25
C LEU A 6 0.40 9.20 11.39
N GLU A 7 -0.24 10.37 11.33
CA GLU A 7 -1.22 10.79 12.33
C GLU A 7 -2.43 9.85 12.37
N LEU A 8 -2.90 9.35 11.22
CA LEU A 8 -3.98 8.35 11.21
C LEU A 8 -3.61 7.04 11.93
N THR A 9 -2.32 6.69 11.97
CA THR A 9 -1.86 5.48 12.69
C THR A 9 -1.99 5.61 14.21
N THR A 10 -2.10 6.83 14.75
CA THR A 10 -2.26 7.06 16.20
C THR A 10 -3.72 7.03 16.64
N ARG A 11 -4.66 6.89 15.71
CA ARG A 11 -6.11 6.94 15.98
C ARG A 11 -6.75 5.59 16.28
N ASN A 12 -5.97 4.51 16.32
CA ASN A 12 -6.44 3.15 16.60
C ASN A 12 -7.61 2.72 15.69
N LEU A 13 -7.44 2.89 14.38
CA LEU A 13 -8.45 2.61 13.37
C LEU A 13 -8.33 1.17 12.85
N ASP A 14 -9.45 0.47 12.76
CA ASP A 14 -9.52 -0.90 12.26
C ASP A 14 -9.42 -0.97 10.72
N TYR A 15 -9.30 -2.20 10.20
CA TYR A 15 -9.48 -2.43 8.78
C TYR A 15 -10.98 -2.56 8.49
N LYS A 16 -11.52 -1.68 7.65
CA LYS A 16 -12.95 -1.64 7.34
C LYS A 16 -13.16 -1.60 5.83
N TYR A 17 -13.53 -2.74 5.26
CA TYR A 17 -13.82 -2.87 3.84
C TYR A 17 -14.85 -1.84 3.36
N GLY A 18 -14.56 -1.14 2.26
CA GLY A 18 -15.41 -0.11 1.68
C GLY A 18 -15.25 1.28 2.31
N SER A 19 -14.52 1.41 3.43
CA SER A 19 -14.39 2.69 4.13
C SER A 19 -13.18 3.52 3.69
N ALA A 20 -13.39 4.82 3.45
CA ALA A 20 -12.35 5.82 3.27
C ALA A 20 -12.45 6.95 4.31
N ASP A 21 -13.26 6.77 5.35
CA ASP A 21 -13.50 7.78 6.36
C ASP A 21 -12.97 7.29 7.73
N PRO A 22 -11.95 7.95 8.30
CA PRO A 22 -11.45 7.57 9.62
C PRO A 22 -12.50 7.73 10.74
N SER A 23 -13.52 8.58 10.57
CA SER A 23 -14.59 8.74 11.56
C SER A 23 -15.49 7.48 11.67
N SER A 24 -15.46 6.62 10.64
CA SER A 24 -16.17 5.34 10.62
C SER A 24 -15.51 4.23 11.45
N GLY A 25 -14.45 4.54 12.21
CA GLY A 25 -13.70 3.62 13.08
C GLY A 25 -12.67 2.75 12.36
N GLY A 26 -12.58 2.84 11.03
CA GLY A 26 -11.67 2.03 10.24
C GLY A 26 -11.69 2.41 8.76
N MET A 27 -10.67 1.94 8.03
CA MET A 27 -10.47 2.25 6.61
C MET A 27 -10.05 0.99 5.85
N ASP A 28 -10.34 0.92 4.56
CA ASP A 28 -9.73 -0.06 3.67
C ASP A 28 -8.45 0.49 3.02
N CYS A 29 -7.72 -0.40 2.34
CA CYS A 29 -6.40 -0.08 1.79
C CYS A 29 -6.43 1.13 0.82
N SER A 30 -7.30 1.11 -0.18
CA SER A 30 -7.40 2.20 -1.15
C SER A 30 -8.12 3.43 -0.60
N GLY A 31 -8.96 3.26 0.42
CA GLY A 31 -9.68 4.33 1.11
C GLY A 31 -8.74 5.14 2.00
N PHE A 32 -7.79 4.49 2.66
CA PHE A 32 -6.68 5.17 3.33
C PHE A 32 -5.88 6.03 2.34
N VAL A 33 -5.45 5.46 1.20
CA VAL A 33 -4.71 6.19 0.17
C VAL A 33 -5.53 7.38 -0.35
N PHE A 34 -6.80 7.15 -0.71
CA PHE A 34 -7.71 8.18 -1.18
C PHE A 34 -7.82 9.34 -0.19
N TYR A 35 -8.06 9.04 1.09
CA TYR A 35 -8.19 10.06 2.12
C TYR A 35 -6.91 10.88 2.28
N VAL A 36 -5.77 10.21 2.45
CA VAL A 36 -4.47 10.88 2.66
C VAL A 36 -4.11 11.80 1.50
N LEU A 37 -4.37 11.38 0.26
CA LEU A 37 -4.08 12.18 -0.92
C LEU A 37 -5.05 13.38 -1.07
N ASN A 38 -6.34 13.21 -0.78
CA ASN A 38 -7.28 14.33 -0.74
C ASN A 38 -6.89 15.37 0.32
N GLN A 39 -6.46 14.93 1.51
CA GLN A 39 -5.99 15.84 2.55
C GLN A 39 -4.67 16.53 2.19
N ALA A 40 -3.88 15.92 1.31
CA ALA A 40 -2.70 16.56 0.73
C ALA A 40 -3.03 17.50 -0.46
N GLY A 41 -4.31 17.68 -0.80
CA GLY A 41 -4.76 18.55 -1.89
C GLY A 41 -4.63 17.94 -3.29
N VAL A 42 -4.33 16.64 -3.40
CA VAL A 42 -4.28 15.95 -4.68
C VAL A 42 -5.69 15.77 -5.21
N ARG A 43 -5.92 16.21 -6.45
CA ARG A 43 -7.23 16.13 -7.11
C ARG A 43 -7.37 14.84 -7.91
N ASP A 44 -8.62 14.47 -8.17
CA ASP A 44 -9.00 13.36 -9.05
C ASP A 44 -8.40 12.00 -8.64
N VAL A 45 -8.13 11.82 -7.35
CA VAL A 45 -7.62 10.56 -6.79
C VAL A 45 -8.72 9.51 -6.86
N PRO A 46 -8.51 8.37 -7.53
CA PRO A 46 -9.53 7.33 -7.57
C PRO A 46 -9.73 6.64 -6.21
N ARG A 47 -10.94 6.17 -5.94
CA ARG A 47 -11.30 5.51 -4.67
C ARG A 47 -10.79 4.06 -4.58
N ASP A 48 -10.73 3.36 -5.71
CA ASP A 48 -10.37 1.94 -5.78
C ASP A 48 -8.90 1.73 -6.11
N SER A 49 -8.29 0.70 -5.51
CA SER A 49 -6.88 0.34 -5.73
C SER A 49 -6.55 0.09 -7.21
N SER A 50 -7.44 -0.58 -7.96
CA SER A 50 -7.27 -0.82 -9.39
C SER A 50 -7.33 0.46 -10.21
N GLN A 51 -8.18 1.41 -9.83
CA GLN A 51 -8.26 2.70 -10.51
C GLN A 51 -7.09 3.61 -10.15
N GLN A 52 -6.63 3.62 -8.90
CA GLN A 52 -5.42 4.34 -8.47
C GLN A 52 -4.20 3.85 -9.26
N TYR A 53 -4.10 2.55 -9.44
CA TYR A 53 -3.08 1.93 -10.27
C TYR A 53 -3.17 2.37 -11.75
N VAL A 54 -4.37 2.29 -12.36
CA VAL A 54 -4.60 2.73 -13.74
C VAL A 54 -4.29 4.23 -13.90
N TRP A 55 -4.62 5.04 -12.89
CA TRP A 55 -4.35 6.46 -12.87
C TRP A 55 -2.84 6.76 -12.96
N LEU A 56 -2.01 6.11 -12.14
CA LEU A 56 -0.56 6.28 -12.21
C LEU A 56 0.04 5.72 -13.51
N ARG A 57 -0.50 4.61 -14.03
CA ARG A 57 -0.10 4.09 -15.35
C ARG A 57 -0.38 5.11 -16.45
N LYS A 58 -1.58 5.69 -16.48
CA LYS A 58 -1.97 6.71 -17.48
C LYS A 58 -1.12 7.98 -17.38
N ALA A 59 -0.67 8.32 -16.17
CA ALA A 59 0.25 9.42 -15.95
C ALA A 59 1.72 9.11 -16.33
N GLY A 60 2.05 7.87 -16.68
CA GLY A 60 3.42 7.45 -17.03
C GLY A 60 4.37 7.36 -15.83
N SER A 61 3.86 7.41 -14.60
CA SER A 61 4.67 7.45 -13.38
C SER A 61 4.80 6.09 -12.68
N PHE A 62 4.14 5.06 -13.20
CA PHE A 62 4.21 3.71 -12.65
C PHE A 62 5.51 3.00 -13.07
N ARG A 63 6.11 2.27 -12.12
CA ARG A 63 7.28 1.40 -12.28
C ARG A 63 6.88 -0.02 -11.93
N ALA A 64 6.95 -0.92 -12.91
CA ALA A 64 6.72 -2.34 -12.68
C ALA A 64 7.92 -2.95 -11.95
N VAL A 65 7.64 -3.89 -11.04
CA VAL A 65 8.66 -4.68 -10.35
C VAL A 65 8.36 -6.14 -10.59
N ASN A 66 9.26 -6.84 -11.28
CA ASN A 66 9.11 -8.25 -11.61
C ASN A 66 9.89 -9.17 -10.67
N SER A 67 10.90 -8.64 -9.98
CA SER A 67 11.67 -9.38 -8.99
C SER A 67 10.80 -9.89 -7.85
N ARG A 68 11.25 -10.99 -7.25
CA ARG A 68 10.70 -11.59 -6.02
C ARG A 68 11.64 -11.39 -4.83
N HIS A 69 12.56 -10.43 -4.90
CA HIS A 69 13.50 -10.13 -3.83
C HIS A 69 13.22 -8.76 -3.24
N ASP A 70 13.34 -8.65 -1.92
CA ASP A 70 13.15 -7.40 -1.18
C ASP A 70 14.23 -6.35 -1.46
N ASP A 71 15.33 -6.79 -2.09
CA ASP A 71 16.45 -5.95 -2.51
C ASP A 71 16.79 -6.23 -3.98
N THR A 72 16.31 -5.33 -4.83
CA THR A 72 16.47 -5.37 -6.29
C THR A 72 16.63 -3.94 -6.78
N PHE A 73 17.37 -3.77 -7.89
CA PHE A 73 17.58 -2.46 -8.51
C PHE A 73 16.26 -1.78 -8.93
N GLU A 74 15.21 -2.58 -9.20
CA GLU A 74 13.88 -2.06 -9.55
C GLU A 74 13.26 -1.20 -8.42
N LEU A 75 13.75 -1.32 -7.18
CA LEU A 75 13.31 -0.56 -6.01
C LEU A 75 14.22 0.65 -5.69
N ASP A 76 15.21 0.97 -6.52
CA ASP A 76 16.17 2.05 -6.25
C ASP A 76 15.57 3.45 -6.47
N GLU A 77 14.56 3.58 -7.34
CA GLU A 77 13.85 4.86 -7.58
C GLU A 77 12.74 5.13 -6.55
N LEU A 78 12.53 4.21 -5.60
CA LEU A 78 11.40 4.23 -4.68
C LEU A 78 11.62 5.29 -3.58
N VAL A 79 10.74 6.27 -3.47
CA VAL A 79 10.87 7.39 -2.51
C VAL A 79 9.62 7.56 -1.63
N PRO A 80 9.75 8.12 -0.41
CA PRO A 80 8.61 8.35 0.47
C PRO A 80 7.46 9.07 -0.23
N GLY A 81 6.25 8.52 -0.11
CA GLY A 81 5.05 9.02 -0.77
C GLY A 81 4.65 8.24 -2.03
N ASP A 82 5.51 7.40 -2.59
CA ASP A 82 5.13 6.52 -3.70
C ASP A 82 4.01 5.55 -3.28
N LEU A 83 3.06 5.34 -4.18
CA LEU A 83 2.00 4.34 -3.98
C LEU A 83 2.51 2.97 -4.36
N LEU A 84 2.21 1.96 -3.56
CA LEU A 84 2.65 0.59 -3.68
C LEU A 84 1.46 -0.32 -3.99
N PHE A 85 1.59 -1.26 -4.94
CA PHE A 85 0.46 -2.09 -5.38
C PHE A 85 0.74 -3.59 -5.33
N TRP A 86 -0.28 -4.35 -4.92
CA TRP A 86 -0.27 -5.82 -4.93
C TRP A 86 -1.51 -6.39 -5.64
N THR A 87 -1.35 -7.60 -6.15
CA THR A 87 -2.44 -8.50 -6.58
C THR A 87 -2.51 -9.70 -5.65
N GLY A 88 -3.59 -10.50 -5.70
CA GLY A 88 -3.68 -11.77 -4.99
C GLY A 88 -3.72 -11.71 -3.45
N THR A 89 -4.07 -10.57 -2.84
CA THR A 89 -4.31 -10.51 -1.38
C THR A 89 -5.65 -11.11 -0.96
N TYR A 90 -6.62 -11.17 -1.88
CA TYR A 90 -7.90 -11.86 -1.74
C TYR A 90 -8.46 -12.17 -3.15
N GLY A 91 -9.41 -13.11 -3.24
CA GLY A 91 -9.97 -13.56 -4.52
C GLY A 91 -10.93 -12.55 -5.08
N ILE A 92 -10.66 -12.05 -6.29
CA ILE A 92 -11.50 -11.09 -7.00
C ILE A 92 -11.48 -11.35 -8.49
N GLU A 93 -12.61 -11.08 -9.14
CA GLU A 93 -12.72 -11.02 -10.59
C GLU A 93 -12.74 -9.54 -11.01
N ARG A 94 -11.55 -8.93 -11.17
CA ARG A 94 -11.41 -7.58 -11.74
C ARG A 94 -10.17 -7.47 -12.61
N ASP A 95 -10.18 -6.54 -13.56
CA ASP A 95 -9.06 -6.23 -14.44
C ASP A 95 -8.73 -4.72 -14.38
N PRO A 96 -7.51 -4.30 -13.97
CA PRO A 96 -6.42 -5.14 -13.46
C PRO A 96 -6.70 -5.66 -12.04
N PRO A 97 -6.23 -6.87 -11.68
CA PRO A 97 -6.56 -7.56 -10.43
C PRO A 97 -5.81 -6.99 -9.20
N ILE A 98 -5.73 -5.67 -9.07
CA ILE A 98 -5.00 -4.96 -8.01
C ILE A 98 -5.74 -5.05 -6.70
N THR A 99 -5.36 -5.95 -5.81
CA THR A 99 -6.05 -6.24 -4.55
C THR A 99 -5.66 -5.33 -3.38
N HIS A 100 -4.57 -4.57 -3.48
CA HIS A 100 -4.12 -3.77 -2.34
C HIS A 100 -3.28 -2.56 -2.77
N ALA A 101 -3.37 -1.49 -1.99
CA ALA A 101 -2.58 -0.27 -2.15
C ALA A 101 -2.05 0.21 -0.79
N MET A 102 -0.81 0.70 -0.74
CA MET A 102 -0.17 1.28 0.45
C MET A 102 0.67 2.50 0.04
N ILE A 103 1.14 3.29 1.01
CA ILE A 103 2.06 4.42 0.79
C ILE A 103 3.44 4.07 1.34
N TYR A 104 4.49 4.26 0.55
CA TYR A 104 5.86 4.04 1.01
C TYR A 104 6.33 5.15 1.96
N LEU A 105 7.00 4.76 3.04
CA LEU A 105 7.53 5.70 4.05
C LEU A 105 9.04 5.93 3.96
N GLY A 106 9.77 5.10 3.21
CA GLY A 106 11.24 5.13 3.22
C GLY A 106 11.84 3.95 3.98
N ARG A 107 13.07 4.16 4.45
CA ARG A 107 13.81 3.21 5.28
C ARG A 107 13.81 3.67 6.73
N GLU A 108 13.55 2.74 7.65
CA GLU A 108 13.65 3.01 9.07
C GLU A 108 15.12 3.23 9.47
N LYS A 109 15.43 4.30 10.20
CA LYS A 109 16.82 4.69 10.55
C LYS A 109 17.61 3.61 11.31
N GLY A 110 16.95 2.83 12.16
CA GLY A 110 17.62 1.84 13.02
C GLY A 110 17.89 0.51 12.34
N THR A 111 17.01 0.07 11.43
CA THR A 111 17.07 -1.26 10.82
C THR A 111 17.44 -1.21 9.33
N ASN A 112 17.39 -0.01 8.73
CA ASN A 112 17.50 0.24 7.29
C ASN A 112 16.45 -0.52 6.45
N GLN A 113 15.41 -1.08 7.09
CA GLN A 113 14.35 -1.81 6.42
C GLN A 113 13.36 -0.84 5.78
N ARG A 114 12.89 -1.21 4.58
CA ARG A 114 11.84 -0.49 3.88
C ARG A 114 10.52 -0.65 4.67
N ILE A 115 9.82 0.45 4.89
CA ILE A 115 8.55 0.48 5.61
C ILE A 115 7.48 1.22 4.81
N MET A 116 6.23 0.92 5.10
CA MET A 116 5.07 1.49 4.43
C MET A 116 3.93 1.74 5.42
N VAL A 117 2.97 2.55 5.04
CA VAL A 117 1.80 2.88 5.84
C VAL A 117 0.53 2.66 5.02
N GLY A 118 -0.52 2.23 5.70
CA GLY A 118 -1.84 2.07 5.09
C GLY A 118 -2.80 1.33 6.00
N ALA A 119 -3.85 0.77 5.40
CA ALA A 119 -4.81 -0.07 6.11
C ALA A 119 -4.71 -1.52 5.62
N SER A 120 -4.55 -2.48 6.54
CA SER A 120 -4.48 -3.90 6.20
C SER A 120 -5.14 -4.79 7.25
N ASP A 121 -5.80 -5.86 6.81
CA ASP A 121 -6.39 -6.90 7.67
C ASP A 121 -5.35 -7.97 8.12
N GLY A 122 -4.13 -7.53 8.42
CA GLY A 122 -3.06 -8.42 8.86
C GLY A 122 -1.80 -8.36 7.99
N ARG A 123 -0.77 -7.73 8.54
CA ARG A 123 0.63 -7.69 8.05
C ARG A 123 1.56 -7.66 9.26
N THR A 124 2.87 -7.61 9.05
CA THR A 124 3.84 -7.49 10.14
C THR A 124 4.43 -6.10 10.21
N TYR A 125 4.87 -5.71 11.40
CA TYR A 125 5.83 -4.64 11.62
C TYR A 125 6.85 -5.11 12.65
N LYS A 126 8.14 -5.12 12.30
CA LYS A 126 9.21 -5.65 13.18
C LYS A 126 8.95 -7.09 13.67
N GLY A 127 8.32 -7.90 12.83
CA GLY A 127 7.98 -9.29 13.14
C GLY A 127 6.71 -9.48 13.99
N GLU A 128 6.05 -8.41 14.41
CA GLU A 128 4.79 -8.48 15.15
C GLU A 128 3.59 -8.27 14.22
N SER A 129 2.53 -9.06 14.41
CA SER A 129 1.29 -8.89 13.67
C SER A 129 0.63 -7.54 13.96
N ARG A 130 0.22 -6.85 12.90
CA ARG A 130 -0.52 -5.58 12.96
C ARG A 130 -1.71 -5.60 12.01
N TYR A 131 -2.72 -4.84 12.39
CA TYR A 131 -4.02 -4.77 11.72
C TYR A 131 -4.50 -3.31 11.64
N GLY A 132 -5.47 -3.06 10.78
CA GLY A 132 -6.06 -1.74 10.61
C GLY A 132 -5.08 -0.74 10.02
N VAL A 133 -5.26 0.54 10.38
CA VAL A 133 -4.41 1.64 9.92
C VAL A 133 -3.12 1.66 10.73
N SER A 134 -1.99 1.37 10.07
CA SER A 134 -0.71 1.18 10.75
C SER A 134 0.50 1.32 9.82
N VAL A 135 1.68 1.35 10.43
CA VAL A 135 2.96 1.14 9.74
C VAL A 135 3.25 -0.35 9.66
N PHE A 136 3.77 -0.79 8.51
CA PHE A 136 4.06 -2.19 8.19
C PHE A 136 5.42 -2.34 7.52
N ASP A 137 5.99 -3.53 7.65
CA ASP A 137 7.18 -3.94 6.90
C ASP A 137 6.86 -3.99 5.40
N PHE A 138 7.72 -3.43 4.56
CA PHE A 138 7.61 -3.60 3.11
C PHE A 138 8.32 -4.88 2.66
N LYS A 139 7.60 -5.72 1.91
CA LYS A 139 8.07 -7.00 1.37
C LYS A 139 7.61 -7.18 -0.08
N VAL A 140 8.54 -7.54 -0.95
CA VAL A 140 8.27 -7.86 -2.37
C VAL A 140 7.84 -9.32 -2.48
N ALA A 141 8.62 -10.23 -1.89
CA ALA A 141 8.25 -11.63 -1.79
C ALA A 141 7.42 -11.89 -0.55
N ARG A 142 6.37 -12.69 -0.72
CA ARG A 142 5.87 -13.52 0.36
C ARG A 142 6.64 -14.83 0.32
N THR A 143 7.37 -15.15 1.37
CA THR A 143 7.99 -16.47 1.56
C THR A 143 6.91 -17.54 1.37
N ALA A 144 7.12 -18.45 0.42
CA ALA A 144 6.10 -19.40 -0.01
C ALA A 144 5.84 -20.50 1.04
N LYS A 145 4.57 -20.66 1.38
CA LYS A 145 3.77 -21.87 1.61
C LYS A 145 2.63 -21.49 2.55
N THR A 146 1.44 -21.28 2.01
CA THR A 146 0.24 -21.64 2.77
C THR A 146 -0.20 -22.97 2.20
N ASP A 147 -0.08 -24.02 2.99
CA ASP A 147 -0.90 -25.20 2.77
C ASP A 147 -2.36 -24.71 2.67
N GLU A 148 -3.12 -25.25 1.70
CA GLU A 148 -4.52 -24.91 1.40
C GLU A 148 -4.79 -23.58 0.67
N GLY A 149 -4.83 -23.61 -0.67
CA GLY A 149 -5.72 -22.79 -1.53
C GLY A 149 -5.68 -21.25 -1.45
N ARG A 150 -4.86 -20.65 -0.58
CA ARG A 150 -4.83 -19.21 -0.32
C ARG A 150 -3.99 -18.48 -1.37
N LEU A 151 -4.56 -17.42 -1.94
CA LEU A 151 -3.85 -16.53 -2.87
C LEU A 151 -2.63 -15.90 -2.19
N THR A 152 -1.51 -15.84 -2.92
CA THR A 152 -0.28 -15.21 -2.45
C THR A 152 -0.20 -13.78 -2.97
N PRO A 153 -0.23 -12.76 -2.09
CA PRO A 153 0.05 -11.38 -2.44
C PRO A 153 1.30 -11.27 -3.28
N THR A 154 1.17 -10.71 -4.48
CA THR A 154 2.29 -10.45 -5.38
C THR A 154 2.45 -8.95 -5.51
N PHE A 155 3.61 -8.43 -5.10
CA PHE A 155 3.96 -7.04 -5.36
C PHE A 155 4.19 -6.86 -6.85
N ILE A 156 3.56 -5.85 -7.44
CA ILE A 156 3.65 -5.63 -8.89
C ILE A 156 4.39 -4.34 -9.26
N GLY A 157 4.65 -3.49 -8.27
CA GLY A 157 5.35 -2.24 -8.47
C GLY A 157 4.74 -1.06 -7.72
N TYR A 158 5.24 0.13 -8.07
CA TYR A 158 4.95 1.37 -7.38
C TYR A 158 4.77 2.51 -8.37
N GLY A 159 4.26 3.66 -7.93
CA GLY A 159 4.23 4.83 -8.79
C GLY A 159 4.24 6.14 -8.02
N ARG A 160 4.86 7.14 -8.64
CA ARG A 160 4.91 8.51 -8.14
C ARG A 160 3.58 9.22 -8.42
N ILE A 161 3.09 9.96 -7.43
CA ILE A 161 1.90 10.81 -7.61
C ILE A 161 2.26 11.98 -8.55
N PRO A 162 1.52 12.19 -9.65
CA PRO A 162 1.83 13.26 -10.59
C PRO A 162 1.73 14.64 -9.94
N GLY A 163 2.72 15.51 -10.20
CA GLY A 163 2.73 16.88 -9.69
C GLY A 163 3.14 17.04 -8.22
N MET A 164 3.66 15.97 -7.59
CA MET A 164 4.25 15.98 -6.25
C MET A 164 5.75 15.68 -6.27
#